data_AF-Q86MX6-F1
#
_entry.id   AF-Q86MX6-F1
#
_cell.length_a   1.000
_cell.length_b   1.000
_cell.length_c   1.000
_cell.angle_alpha   90.00
_cell.angle_beta   90.00
_cell.angle_gamma   90.00
#
_symmetry.space_group_name_H-M   'P 1'
#
loop_
_entity.id
_entity.type
_entity.pdbx_description
1 polymer ?
#
loop_
_entity_poly.entity_id
_entity_poly.type
_entity_poly.pdbx_seq_one_letter_code
_entity_poly.pdbx_strand_id
1 'polypeptide(L)'
;MKLICFFALVIATSALRIPKQTAQKKDYDFKAEKKAVVAELDQRFDGYREHCYPLPGDGCRCQETENGAKVSKEYKSDFECKTEEKRKRLCEDKECKNEFKNINKCQTKEKCDKDKWTPYEACLNKCMQIRPLPSSK
;
A
#
# COMPACT_ATOMS: atom_id res chain seq x y z
N MET A 1 -37.19 -8.82 -79.91
CA MET A 1 -35.83 -8.58 -79.38
C MET A 1 -35.91 -8.79 -77.87
N LYS A 2 -35.65 -10.02 -77.39
CA LYS A 2 -34.35 -10.61 -76.96
C LYS A 2 -34.21 -10.51 -75.43
N LEU A 3 -34.62 -11.59 -74.75
CA LEU A 3 -34.07 -12.05 -73.47
C LEU A 3 -32.54 -12.01 -73.53
N ILE A 4 -31.87 -11.73 -72.40
CA ILE A 4 -30.86 -12.62 -71.77
C ILE A 4 -30.22 -11.90 -70.57
N CYS A 5 -30.19 -12.63 -69.47
CA CYS A 5 -29.55 -12.41 -68.19
C CYS A 5 -28.08 -11.99 -68.28
N PHE A 6 -27.65 -11.02 -67.47
CA PHE A 6 -26.29 -10.99 -66.90
C PHE A 6 -26.31 -10.28 -65.54
N PHE A 7 -26.92 -10.91 -64.54
CA PHE A 7 -26.44 -10.80 -63.17
C PHE A 7 -25.12 -11.56 -63.11
N ALA A 8 -24.03 -10.90 -63.50
CA ALA A 8 -22.68 -11.39 -63.30
C ALA A 8 -22.02 -10.48 -62.25
N LEU A 9 -21.74 -11.09 -61.09
CA LEU A 9 -20.40 -11.16 -60.50
C LEU A 9 -19.64 -9.82 -60.46
N VAL A 10 -19.31 -9.22 -59.32
CA VAL A 10 -18.62 -9.84 -58.20
C VAL A 10 -18.88 -8.94 -56.99
N ILE A 11 -19.64 -9.42 -56.00
CA ILE A 11 -19.52 -8.87 -54.65
C ILE A 11 -18.14 -9.33 -54.19
N ALA A 12 -17.14 -8.47 -54.34
CA ALA A 12 -15.86 -8.67 -53.68
C ALA A 12 -16.15 -8.49 -52.19
N THR A 13 -16.63 -9.56 -51.55
CA THR A 13 -16.56 -9.72 -50.11
C THR A 13 -15.08 -9.80 -49.81
N SER A 14 -14.44 -8.64 -49.66
CA SER A 14 -13.18 -8.52 -48.96
C SER A 14 -13.45 -9.13 -47.59
N ALA A 15 -13.14 -10.42 -47.45
CA ALA A 15 -13.11 -11.09 -46.18
C ALA A 15 -12.04 -10.34 -45.38
N LEU A 16 -12.49 -9.36 -44.59
CA LEU A 16 -11.75 -8.83 -43.47
C LEU A 16 -11.48 -10.04 -42.57
N ARG A 17 -10.37 -10.74 -42.87
CA ARG A 17 -9.72 -11.64 -41.94
C ARG A 17 -9.27 -10.74 -40.80
N ILE A 18 -10.14 -10.54 -39.83
CA ILE A 18 -9.73 -10.07 -38.51
C ILE A 18 -8.70 -11.11 -38.08
N PRO A 19 -7.40 -10.77 -37.96
CA PRO A 19 -6.45 -11.70 -37.39
C PRO A 19 -7.00 -12.02 -36.01
N LYS A 20 -7.29 -13.30 -35.74
CA LYS A 20 -7.54 -13.76 -34.37
C LYS A 20 -6.35 -13.23 -33.58
N GLN A 21 -6.59 -12.26 -32.71
CA GLN A 21 -5.60 -11.90 -31.70
C GLN A 21 -5.38 -13.18 -30.92
N THR A 22 -4.28 -13.87 -31.22
CA THR A 22 -3.76 -14.91 -30.36
C THR A 22 -3.47 -14.18 -29.07
N ALA A 23 -4.35 -14.34 -28.08
CA ALA A 23 -4.05 -13.95 -26.72
C ALA A 23 -2.70 -14.57 -26.42
N GLN A 24 -1.67 -13.73 -26.30
CA GLN A 24 -0.34 -14.21 -25.98
C GLN A 24 -0.50 -14.99 -24.67
N LYS A 25 -0.32 -16.31 -24.73
CA LYS A 25 -0.23 -17.12 -23.52
C LYS A 25 1.04 -16.63 -22.81
N LYS A 26 0.88 -15.65 -21.93
CA LYS A 26 1.88 -15.38 -20.92
C LYS A 26 2.08 -16.70 -20.19
N ASP A 27 3.33 -17.12 -20.09
CA ASP A 27 3.71 -18.25 -19.26
C ASP A 27 3.43 -17.83 -17.82
N TYR A 28 2.21 -18.14 -17.37
CA TYR A 28 1.66 -17.70 -16.11
C TYR A 28 2.21 -18.61 -15.02
N ASP A 29 3.33 -18.22 -14.42
CA ASP A 29 3.83 -18.90 -13.22
C ASP A 29 3.00 -18.45 -12.00
N PHE A 30 1.83 -19.08 -11.85
CA PHE A 30 0.93 -18.92 -10.71
C PHE A 30 1.65 -19.05 -9.37
N LYS A 31 2.64 -19.94 -9.28
CA LYS A 31 3.35 -20.22 -8.04
C LYS A 31 4.26 -19.04 -7.69
N ALA A 32 4.98 -18.49 -8.66
CA ALA A 32 5.81 -17.31 -8.47
C ALA A 32 4.97 -16.08 -8.11
N GLU A 33 3.87 -15.83 -8.83
CA GLU A 33 2.98 -14.69 -8.55
C GLU A 33 2.34 -14.79 -7.16
N LYS A 34 1.79 -15.96 -6.81
CA LYS A 34 1.23 -16.18 -5.47
C LYS A 34 2.27 -15.91 -4.39
N LYS A 35 3.52 -16.37 -4.60
CA LYS A 35 4.61 -16.12 -3.64
C LYS A 35 4.93 -14.63 -3.52
N ALA A 36 4.94 -13.89 -4.62
CA ALA A 36 5.18 -12.45 -4.62
C ALA A 36 4.07 -11.70 -3.86
N VAL A 37 2.80 -12.05 -4.11
CA VAL A 37 1.66 -11.44 -3.40
C VAL A 37 1.71 -11.74 -1.90
N VAL A 38 2.02 -12.97 -1.50
CA VAL A 38 2.16 -13.31 -0.07
C VAL A 38 3.27 -12.49 0.58
N ALA A 39 4.42 -12.36 -0.07
CA ALA A 39 5.53 -11.55 0.45
C ALA A 39 5.17 -10.06 0.59
N GLU A 40 4.41 -9.52 -0.38
CA GLU A 40 3.90 -8.15 -0.33
C GLU A 40 2.95 -7.97 0.86
N LEU A 41 2.01 -8.89 1.07
CA LEU A 41 1.06 -8.83 2.19
C LEU A 41 1.77 -8.97 3.54
N ASP A 42 2.74 -9.88 3.66
CA ASP A 42 3.55 -10.05 4.87
C ASP A 42 4.28 -8.74 5.20
N GLN A 43 4.91 -8.11 4.21
CA GLN A 43 5.60 -6.83 4.40
C GLN A 43 4.61 -5.70 4.74
N ARG A 44 3.48 -5.63 4.03
CA ARG A 44 2.48 -4.58 4.21
C ARG A 44 1.84 -4.65 5.59
N PHE A 45 1.59 -5.85 6.13
CA PHE A 45 0.90 -6.01 7.41
C PHE A 45 1.84 -6.22 8.61
N ASP A 46 3.15 -6.37 8.37
CA ASP A 46 4.16 -6.49 9.42
C ASP A 46 4.07 -5.37 10.49
N GLY A 47 3.84 -5.77 11.74
CA GLY A 47 3.72 -4.86 12.87
C GLY A 47 2.44 -4.02 12.89
N TYR A 48 1.34 -4.47 12.26
CA TYR A 48 0.00 -3.93 12.53
C TYR A 48 -0.37 -4.08 14.01
N ARG A 49 -1.15 -3.14 14.56
CA ARG A 49 -1.75 -3.26 15.88
C ARG A 49 -2.77 -4.40 15.92
N GLU A 50 -2.98 -4.92 17.11
CA GLU A 50 -4.08 -5.84 17.36
C GLU A 50 -5.42 -5.20 17.02
N HIS A 51 -6.33 -6.01 16.48
CA HIS A 51 -7.68 -5.60 16.06
C HIS A 51 -7.72 -4.49 14.99
N CYS A 52 -6.64 -4.28 14.24
CA CYS A 52 -6.61 -3.46 13.04
C CYS A 52 -6.62 -4.32 11.79
N TYR A 53 -7.54 -4.04 10.87
CA TYR A 53 -7.74 -4.78 9.62
C TYR A 53 -7.46 -3.87 8.42
N PRO A 54 -6.66 -4.31 7.44
CA PRO A 54 -6.27 -3.46 6.31
C PRO A 54 -7.46 -3.11 5.42
N LEU A 55 -7.43 -1.89 4.87
CA LEU A 55 -8.34 -1.46 3.82
C LEU A 55 -7.71 -1.68 2.43
N PRO A 56 -8.52 -1.82 1.36
CA PRO A 56 -8.00 -1.84 0.00
C PRO A 56 -7.19 -0.57 -0.30
N GLY A 57 -6.01 -0.73 -0.91
CA GLY A 57 -5.10 0.39 -1.16
C GLY A 57 -4.20 0.70 0.03
N ASP A 58 -4.63 1.56 0.95
CA ASP A 58 -3.86 2.04 2.11
C ASP A 58 -4.77 2.20 3.33
N GLY A 59 -4.18 2.18 4.53
CA GLY A 59 -4.90 2.38 5.77
C GLY A 59 -5.58 1.13 6.31
N CYS A 60 -6.30 1.30 7.41
CA CYS A 60 -6.93 0.20 8.14
C CYS A 60 -8.11 0.68 8.95
N ARG A 61 -8.93 -0.29 9.37
CA ARG A 61 -9.98 -0.12 10.36
C ARG A 61 -9.59 -0.85 11.65
N CYS A 62 -9.53 -0.13 12.76
CA CYS A 62 -9.16 -0.64 14.07
C CYS A 62 -10.36 -0.65 15.02
N GLN A 63 -10.51 -1.72 15.80
CA GLN A 63 -11.40 -1.74 16.95
C GLN A 63 -10.64 -1.23 18.18
N GLU A 64 -10.99 -0.05 18.66
CA GLU A 64 -10.38 0.60 19.82
C GLU A 64 -11.35 0.64 21.00
N THR A 65 -10.83 0.85 22.21
CA THR A 65 -11.66 1.08 23.39
C THR A 65 -11.62 2.55 23.76
N GLU A 66 -12.76 3.22 23.67
CA GLU A 66 -12.94 4.61 24.09
C GLU A 66 -14.01 4.67 25.18
N ASN A 67 -13.68 5.26 26.34
CA ASN A 67 -14.60 5.38 27.47
C ASN A 67 -15.25 4.05 27.89
N GLY A 68 -14.52 2.94 27.76
CA GLY A 68 -15.00 1.59 28.06
C GLY A 68 -15.86 0.93 26.98
N ALA A 69 -16.16 1.63 25.88
CA ALA A 69 -16.90 1.11 24.74
C ALA A 69 -15.96 0.76 23.58
N LYS A 70 -16.27 -0.34 22.87
CA LYS A 70 -15.57 -0.70 21.63
C LYS A 70 -16.04 0.21 20.49
N VAL A 71 -15.14 0.99 19.92
CA VAL A 71 -15.39 1.87 18.78
C VAL A 71 -14.58 1.42 17.57
N SER A 72 -15.12 1.62 16.38
CA SER A 72 -14.41 1.35 15.13
C SER A 72 -13.85 2.66 14.57
N LYS A 73 -12.53 2.73 14.39
CA LYS A 73 -11.86 3.88 13.78
C LYS A 73 -11.17 3.48 12.49
N GLU A 74 -11.24 4.36 11.51
CA GLU A 74 -10.52 4.20 10.25
C GLU A 74 -9.33 5.16 10.20
N TYR A 75 -8.24 4.64 9.65
CA TYR A 75 -6.98 5.34 9.46
C TYR A 75 -6.66 5.35 7.98
N LYS A 76 -6.12 6.47 7.50
CA LYS A 76 -5.90 6.67 6.06
C LYS A 76 -4.63 5.99 5.58
N SER A 77 -3.65 5.82 6.47
CA SER A 77 -2.35 5.26 6.11
C SER A 77 -2.00 4.02 6.93
N ASP A 78 -1.40 3.03 6.28
CA ASP A 78 -0.84 1.82 6.89
C ASP A 78 0.13 2.14 8.02
N PHE A 79 0.82 3.29 7.95
CA PHE A 79 1.69 3.77 9.02
C PHE A 79 0.91 3.91 10.34
N GLU A 80 -0.27 4.51 10.29
CA GLU A 80 -1.15 4.73 11.43
C GLU A 80 -1.76 3.42 11.95
N CYS A 81 -1.61 2.32 11.22
CA CYS A 81 -2.08 0.98 11.60
C CYS A 81 -1.02 0.20 12.36
N LYS A 82 0.25 0.62 12.27
CA LYS A 82 1.35 -0.07 12.93
C LYS A 82 1.35 0.13 14.44
N THR A 83 2.03 -0.76 15.17
CA THR A 83 2.34 -0.54 16.60
C THR A 83 3.23 0.68 16.78
N GLU A 84 3.29 1.19 18.00
CA GLU A 84 4.14 2.34 18.31
C GLU A 84 5.61 2.04 18.02
N GLU A 85 6.10 0.85 18.39
CA GLU A 85 7.48 0.41 18.16
C GLU A 85 7.77 0.32 16.66
N LYS A 86 6.84 -0.23 15.89
CA LYS A 86 7.01 -0.36 14.44
C LYS A 86 7.00 1.00 13.76
N ARG A 87 6.11 1.93 14.16
CA ARG A 87 6.12 3.30 13.66
C ARG A 87 7.41 4.03 14.02
N LYS A 88 7.92 3.90 15.24
CA LYS A 88 9.19 4.52 15.66
C LYS A 88 10.34 4.08 14.75
N ARG A 89 10.49 2.76 14.52
CA ARG A 89 11.52 2.25 13.59
C ARG A 89 11.34 2.78 12.17
N LEU A 90 10.11 2.81 11.66
CA LEU A 90 9.82 3.36 10.33
C LEU A 90 10.20 4.86 10.24
N CYS A 91 9.90 5.64 11.28
CA CYS A 91 10.31 7.04 11.37
C CYS A 91 11.82 7.18 11.40
N GLU A 92 12.50 6.42 12.26
CA GLU A 92 13.96 6.39 12.38
C GLU A 92 14.64 6.03 11.05
N ASP A 93 14.11 5.05 10.32
CA ASP A 93 14.71 4.58 9.08
C ASP A 93 14.47 5.52 7.89
N LYS A 94 13.26 6.10 7.79
CA LYS A 94 12.82 6.84 6.60
C LYS A 94 12.89 8.36 6.74
N GLU A 95 12.45 8.89 7.87
CA GLU A 95 12.29 10.34 8.06
C GLU A 95 13.42 10.94 8.92
N CYS A 96 13.77 10.28 10.02
CA CYS A 96 14.67 10.77 11.06
C CYS A 96 16.04 10.10 11.03
N LYS A 97 16.47 9.57 9.86
CA LYS A 97 17.65 8.72 9.74
C LYS A 97 18.94 9.38 10.19
N ASN A 98 19.09 10.67 9.93
CA ASN A 98 20.31 11.40 10.29
C ASN A 98 20.34 11.69 11.79
N GLU A 99 19.22 12.15 12.33
CA GLU A 99 19.01 12.42 13.74
C GLU A 99 19.19 11.15 14.57
N PHE A 100 18.61 10.03 14.12
CA PHE A 100 18.78 8.72 14.75
C PHE A 100 20.24 8.25 14.72
N LYS A 101 20.97 8.41 13.62
CA LYS A 101 22.41 8.08 13.59
C LYS A 101 23.22 8.93 14.58
N ASN A 102 22.86 10.21 14.74
CA ASN A 102 23.55 11.10 15.66
C ASN A 102 23.32 10.72 17.13
N ILE A 103 22.13 10.21 17.48
CA ILE A 103 21.83 9.76 18.84
C ILE A 103 22.12 8.27 19.09
N ASN A 104 22.22 7.42 18.07
CA ASN A 104 22.52 6.00 18.26
C ASN A 104 23.92 5.79 18.88
N LYS A 105 24.82 6.77 18.73
CA LYS A 105 26.12 6.79 19.40
C LYS A 105 26.02 6.93 20.93
N CYS A 106 25.02 7.66 21.44
CA CYS A 106 24.82 7.90 22.88
C CYS A 106 23.81 6.92 23.51
N GLN A 107 23.05 6.16 22.71
CA GLN A 107 22.08 5.13 23.10
C GLN A 107 20.82 5.67 23.81
N THR A 108 20.94 6.55 24.80
CA THR A 108 19.81 7.04 25.61
C THR A 108 19.83 8.56 25.78
N LYS A 109 18.69 9.14 26.19
CA LYS A 109 18.52 10.58 26.42
C LYS A 109 19.46 11.11 27.48
N GLU A 110 19.65 10.35 28.56
CA GLU A 110 20.50 10.72 29.70
C GLU A 110 21.98 10.74 29.33
N LYS A 111 22.36 9.90 28.36
CA LYS A 111 23.72 9.79 27.85
C LYS A 111 24.01 10.73 26.67
N CYS A 112 22.98 11.38 26.13
CA CYS A 112 23.12 12.28 25.00
C CYS A 112 23.05 13.74 25.41
N ASP A 113 23.89 14.55 24.78
CA ASP A 113 23.80 15.98 24.91
C ASP A 113 22.45 16.49 24.38
N LYS A 114 21.88 17.50 25.05
CA LYS A 114 20.55 18.02 24.74
C LYS A 114 20.45 18.56 23.31
N ASP A 115 21.52 19.15 22.78
CA ASP A 115 21.63 19.64 21.40
C ASP A 115 21.54 18.51 20.37
N LYS A 116 22.02 17.30 20.69
CA LYS A 116 21.90 16.11 19.82
C LYS A 116 20.55 15.43 19.96
N TRP A 117 20.00 15.38 21.18
CA TRP A 117 18.72 14.71 21.44
C TRP A 117 17.52 15.50 20.90
N THR A 118 17.52 16.83 21.05
CA THR A 118 16.38 17.69 20.71
C THR A 118 15.94 17.56 19.24
N PRO A 119 16.84 17.56 18.25
CA PRO A 119 16.48 17.34 16.84
C PRO A 119 15.84 15.96 16.59
N TYR A 120 16.36 14.91 17.21
CA TYR A 120 15.80 13.57 17.11
C TYR A 120 14.39 13.50 17.71
N GLU A 121 14.21 14.02 18.92
CA GLU A 121 12.92 14.06 19.61
C GLU A 121 11.89 14.86 18.80
N ALA A 122 12.28 16.00 18.25
CA ALA A 122 11.43 16.81 17.39
C ALA A 122 11.03 16.07 16.10
N CYS A 123 11.98 15.41 15.43
CA CYS A 123 11.70 14.63 14.23
C CYS A 123 10.74 13.47 14.53
N LEU A 124 11.04 12.68 15.56
CA LEU A 124 10.23 11.53 15.93
C LEU A 124 8.80 11.94 16.30
N ASN A 125 8.64 12.99 17.11
CA ASN A 125 7.33 13.50 17.50
C ASN A 125 6.51 14.00 16.29
N LYS A 126 7.17 14.58 15.28
CA LYS A 126 6.50 15.01 14.05
C LYS A 126 6.06 13.81 13.20
N CYS A 127 6.92 12.82 13.02
CA CYS A 127 6.62 11.62 12.23
C CYS A 127 5.54 10.74 12.87
N MET A 128 5.55 10.62 14.21
CA MET A 128 4.63 9.74 14.96
C MET A 128 3.19 10.26 15.09
N GLN A 129 2.86 11.43 14.53
CA GLN A 129 1.51 12.00 14.65
C GLN A 129 0.46 11.14 13.94
N ILE A 130 -0.58 10.75 14.67
CA ILE A 130 -1.73 9.98 14.14
C ILE A 130 -2.87 10.94 13.78
N ARG A 131 -3.52 10.72 12.63
CA ARG A 131 -4.66 11.49 12.13
C ARG A 131 -5.82 10.54 11.79
N PRO A 132 -6.66 10.17 12.76
CA PRO A 132 -7.83 9.33 12.50
C PRO A 132 -8.77 10.02 11.51
N LEU A 133 -9.43 9.23 10.67
CA LEU A 133 -10.49 9.76 9.81
C LEU A 133 -11.65 10.28 10.66
N PRO A 134 -12.33 11.34 10.22
CA PRO A 134 -13.51 11.82 10.92
C PRO A 134 -14.54 10.69 11.00
N SER A 135 -15.10 10.47 12.18
CA SER A 135 -16.21 9.52 12.36
C SER A 135 -17.34 9.94 11.43
N SER A 136 -17.70 9.09 10.46
CA SER A 136 -18.92 9.29 9.68
C SER A 136 -20.09 9.24 10.66
N LYS A 137 -20.75 10.37 10.85
CA LYS A 137 -22.00 10.47 11.63
C LYS A 137 -23.18 9.98 10.79
#